data_AF-A0A832JBQ2-F1
#
_entry.id   AF-A0A832JBQ2-F1
#
_cell.length_a   1.000
_cell.length_b   1.000
_cell.length_c   1.000
_cell.angle_alpha   90.00
_cell.angle_beta   90.00
_cell.angle_gamma   90.00
#
_symmetry.space_group_name_H-M   'P 1'
#
loop_
_entity.id
_entity.type
_entity.pdbx_description
1 polymer ?
#
loop_
_entity_poly.entity_id
_entity_poly.type
_entity_poly.pdbx_seq_one_letter_code
_entity_poly.pdbx_strand_id
1 'polypeptide(L)' 'MRIASRFRPAAPLLALHEVETLARRVEEVVENVEQVILGKREVIEQTLIALLVQGHVLFEDIPGVG' A
#
# COMPACT_ATOMS: atom_id res chain seq x y z
N MET A 1 27.07 -24.47 -12.26
CA MET A 1 26.94 -23.57 -11.09
C MET A 1 27.39 -22.16 -11.47
N ARG A 2 26.49 -21.32 -11.99
CA ARG A 2 26.70 -19.87 -12.26
C ARG A 2 25.36 -19.22 -12.62
N ILE A 3 24.57 -18.79 -11.63
CA ILE A 3 23.34 -18.02 -11.85
C ILE A 3 23.18 -16.98 -10.73
N ALA A 4 24.14 -16.07 -10.60
CA ALA A 4 24.02 -14.91 -9.73
C ALA A 4 24.90 -13.78 -10.25
N SER A 5 24.51 -13.12 -11.35
CA SER A 5 25.27 -11.94 -11.80
C SER A 5 24.47 -10.83 -12.50
N ARG A 6 23.13 -10.86 -12.52
CA ARG A 6 22.37 -9.81 -13.24
C ARG A 6 21.06 -9.38 -12.59
N PHE A 7 21.02 -9.20 -11.28
CA PHE A 7 20.01 -8.31 -10.71
C PHE A 7 20.65 -6.99 -10.33
N ARG A 8 20.73 -6.10 -11.32
CA ARG A 8 21.06 -4.69 -11.12
C ARG A 8 19.82 -3.90 -11.55
N PRO A 9 18.88 -3.59 -10.64
CA PRO A 9 17.77 -2.74 -10.98
C PRO A 9 18.36 -1.33 -11.17
N ALA A 10 18.68 -0.96 -12.41
CA ALA A 10 18.92 0.42 -12.78
C ALA A 10 17.55 1.08 -12.99
N ALA A 11 16.73 1.15 -11.94
CA ALA A 11 15.59 2.04 -11.97
C ALA A 11 16.15 3.46 -12.09
N PRO A 12 15.70 4.28 -13.05
CA PRO A 12 16.13 5.67 -13.13
C PRO A 12 15.84 6.37 -11.79
N LEU A 13 16.74 7.25 -11.35
CA LEU A 13 16.57 7.98 -10.07
C LEU A 13 15.21 8.68 -9.95
N LEU A 14 14.64 9.10 -11.10
CA LEU A 14 13.29 9.66 -11.20
C LEU A 14 12.19 8.68 -10.77
N ALA A 15 12.30 7.40 -11.16
CA ALA A 15 11.34 6.37 -10.77
C ALA A 15 11.40 6.06 -9.27
N LEU A 16 12.59 6.15 -8.64
CA LEU A 16 12.70 6.03 -7.18
C LEU A 16 11.97 7.17 -6.47
N HIS A 17 12.12 8.41 -6.97
CA HIS A 17 11.42 9.56 -6.42
C HIS A 17 9.89 9.48 -6.58
N GLU A 18 9.41 8.95 -7.70
CA GLU A 18 7.99 8.69 -7.93
C GLU A 18 7.43 7.66 -6.93
N VAL A 19 8.16 6.56 -6.70
CA VAL A 19 7.79 5.53 -5.72
C VAL A 19 7.76 6.10 -4.30
N GLU A 20 8.77 6.88 -3.92
CA GLU A 20 8.80 7.56 -2.62
C GLU A 20 7.64 8.53 -2.44
N THR A 21 7.29 9.27 -3.50
CA THR A 21 6.17 10.21 -3.48
C THR A 21 4.83 9.47 -3.35
N LEU A 22 4.66 8.36 -4.07
CA LEU A 22 3.47 7.52 -3.95
C LEU A 22 3.35 6.93 -2.55
N ALA A 23 4.44 6.37 -2.00
CA ALA A 23 4.45 5.80 -0.65
C ALA A 23 4.03 6.84 0.39
N ARG A 24 4.53 8.07 0.30
CA ARG A 24 4.12 9.17 1.19
C ARG A 24 2.64 9.50 1.07
N ARG A 25 2.10 9.59 -0.15
CA ARG A 25 0.68 9.85 -0.37
C ARG A 25 -0.21 8.74 0.16
N VAL A 26 0.23 7.49 0.03
CA VAL A 26 -0.49 6.34 0.60
C VAL A 26 -0.50 6.45 2.13
N GLU A 27 0.63 6.79 2.76
CA GLU A 27 0.69 7.00 4.21
C GLU A 27 -0.25 8.14 4.65
N GLU A 28 -0.25 9.28 3.95
CA GLU A 28 -1.18 10.38 4.22
C GLU A 28 -2.66 9.93 4.15
N VAL A 29 -3.00 9.05 3.21
CA VAL A 29 -4.37 8.49 3.12
C VAL A 29 -4.65 7.57 4.30
N VAL A 30 -3.73 6.68 4.67
CA VAL A 30 -3.87 5.78 5.82
C VAL A 30 -4.10 6.59 7.11
N GLU A 31 -3.24 7.57 7.38
CA GLU A 31 -3.33 8.44 8.56
C GLU A 31 -4.67 9.19 8.66
N ASN A 32 -5.20 9.65 7.52
CA ASN A 32 -6.49 10.31 7.46
C ASN A 32 -7.66 9.35 7.74
N VAL A 33 -7.59 8.12 7.23
CA VAL A 33 -8.63 7.10 7.49
C VAL A 33 -8.59 6.63 8.95
N GLU A 34 -7.40 6.54 9.55
CA GLU A 34 -7.23 6.19 10.97
C GLU A 34 -7.86 7.21 11.93
N GLN A 35 -8.16 8.44 11.49
CA GLN A 35 -8.91 9.40 12.30
C GLN A 35 -10.37 8.99 12.55
N VAL A 36 -10.91 8.09 11.72
CA VAL A 36 -12.31 7.65 11.80
C VAL A 36 -12.47 6.14 11.96
N ILE A 37 -11.51 5.33 11.47
CA ILE A 37 -11.50 3.88 11.63
C ILE A 37 -10.34 3.49 12.57
N LEU A 38 -10.66 3.12 13.80
CA LEU A 38 -9.66 2.92 14.85
C LEU A 38 -9.15 1.47 14.88
N GLY A 39 -7.83 1.29 14.96
CA GLY A 39 -7.22 -0.03 15.18
C GLY A 39 -7.32 -1.02 14.00
N LYS A 40 -7.72 -0.55 12.81
CA LYS A 40 -7.92 -1.37 11.61
C LYS A 40 -6.88 -1.08 10.51
N ARG A 41 -5.67 -0.63 10.87
CA ARG A 41 -4.62 -0.22 9.92
C ARG A 41 -4.37 -1.23 8.81
N GLU A 42 -4.22 -2.51 9.16
CA GLU A 42 -3.97 -3.58 8.20
C GLU A 42 -5.11 -3.72 7.17
N VAL A 43 -6.36 -3.58 7.61
CA VAL A 43 -7.54 -3.61 6.73
C VAL A 43 -7.55 -2.41 5.78
N ILE A 44 -7.17 -1.22 6.28
CA ILE A 44 -7.04 0.00 5.48
C ILE A 44 -5.95 -0.19 4.40
N GLU A 45 -4.78 -0.68 4.76
CA GLU A 45 -3.67 -0.94 3.84
C GLU A 45 -4.05 -1.97 2.76
N GLN A 46 -4.67 -3.10 3.14
CA GLN A 46 -5.15 -4.12 2.20
C GLN A 46 -6.18 -3.55 1.22
N THR A 47 -7.07 -2.67 1.71
CA THR A 47 -8.08 -2.00 0.88
C THR A 47 -7.44 -1.08 -0.15
N LEU A 48 -6.43 -0.29 0.28
CA LEU A 48 -5.68 0.59 -0.62
C LEU A 48 -4.88 -0.19 -1.66
N ILE A 49 -4.26 -1.31 -1.27
CA ILE A 49 -3.58 -2.22 -2.21
C ILE A 49 -4.57 -2.70 -3.27
N ALA A 50 -5.73 -3.22 -2.86
CA ALA A 50 -6.77 -3.68 -3.78
C ALA A 50 -7.24 -2.56 -4.70
N LEU A 51 -7.46 -1.34 -4.19
CA LEU A 51 -7.84 -0.17 -4.99
C LEU A 51 -6.79 0.16 -6.06
N LEU A 52 -5.51 0.23 -5.69
CA LEU A 52 -4.41 0.61 -6.57
C LEU A 52 -4.17 -0.41 -7.70
N VAL A 53 -4.42 -1.69 -7.44
CA VAL A 53 -4.29 -2.76 -8.45
C VAL A 53 -5.59 -3.07 -9.18
N GLN A 54 -6.65 -2.30 -8.94
CA GLN A 54 -8.00 -2.53 -9.49
C GLN A 54 -8.58 -3.91 -9.12
N GLY A 55 -8.22 -4.41 -7.94
CA GLY A 55 -8.79 -5.61 -7.33
C GLY A 55 -10.14 -5.36 -6.64
N HIS A 56 -10.61 -6.36 -5.91
CA HIS A 56 -11.87 -6.33 -5.18
C HIS A 56 -11.64 -6.68 -3.71
N VAL A 57 -12.43 -6.07 -2.83
CA VAL A 57 -12.40 -6.30 -1.38
C VAL A 57 -13.78 -6.73 -0.93
N LEU A 58 -13.84 -7.73 -0.06
CA LEU A 58 -15.04 -8.12 0.67
C LEU A 58 -14.79 -7.81 2.16
N PHE A 59 -15.62 -6.95 2.74
CA PHE A 59 -15.60 -6.70 4.17
C PHE A 59 -16.57 -7.63 4.88
N GLU A 60 -16.03 -8.55 5.67
CA GLU A 60 -16.80 -9.33 6.64
C GLU A 60 -16.50 -8.77 8.02
N ASP A 61 -17.46 -8.09 8.63
CA ASP A 61 -17.30 -7.56 9.99
C ASP A 61 -18.59 -7.69 10.81
N ILE A 62 -18.44 -7.64 12.13
CA ILE A 62 -19.55 -7.74 13.09
C ILE A 62 -20.15 -6.34 13.30
N PRO A 63 -21.47 -6.15 13.32
CA PRO A 63 -22.07 -4.82 13.46
C PRO A 63 -21.63 -4.11 14.74
N GLY A 64 -21.27 -2.82 14.63
CA GLY A 64 -20.93 -1.95 15.77
C GLY A 64 -19.45 -1.84 16.12
N VAL A 65 -18.54 -2.37 15.30
CA VAL A 65 -17.07 -2.37 15.52
C VAL A 65 -16.31 -1.35 14.65
N GLY A 66 -17.01 -0.30 14.21
CA GLY A 66 -16.44 0.78 13.41
C GLY A 66 -15.11 1.28 13.96
#